data_AF-A0A6J2X7K8-F1
#
_entry.id   AF-A0A6J2X7K8-F1
#
_cell.length_a   1.000
_cell.length_b   1.000
_cell.length_c   1.000
_cell.angle_alpha   90.00
_cell.angle_beta   90.00
_cell.angle_gamma   90.00
#
_symmetry.space_group_name_H-M   'P 1'
#
loop_
_entity.id
_entity.type
_entity.pdbx_description
1 polymer ?
#
loop_
_entity_poly.entity_id
_entity_poly.type
_entity_poly.pdbx_seq_one_letter_code
_entity_poly.pdbx_strand_id
1 'polypeptide(L)'
;MDKTKEIFLFPQREVDALVGNYQDDATLPDGSPAISRAARRRENGKRMKWTRELNIDIMPSFYYVNQCQYQPLPGWRSSLHADFTRRHPDLQVSEQNVVDRKRVILSKQYLTVDELQNIKREVGNILQQEQEYGDNERNIFHRDEGIPEEQVDRTQQEAENQVPQDNENEVAKEKWAETFESLLAMYINTCPLERPAIPVLQNVRKAQGIIERVNALLEAYTTPDKSLEYVHLALYCAAVTVVQHNGQSTYYPRAISYNRLDQIPAWRRGLEKTIDKLRGRADLIAEFLKDKPSKKVHQKVNCRQSQPKYMKTNLTIYKSL
;
A
#
# COMPACT_ATOMS: atom_id res chain seq x y z
N MET A 1 28.35 -10.50 -36.49
CA MET A 1 27.52 -9.28 -36.49
C MET A 1 26.64 -9.45 -37.72
N ASP A 2 25.35 -9.79 -37.64
CA ASP A 2 24.29 -9.34 -36.74
C ASP A 2 23.31 -10.46 -36.40
N LYS A 3 22.76 -10.42 -35.19
CA LYS A 3 21.64 -11.27 -34.77
C LYS A 3 20.34 -10.57 -35.17
N THR A 4 19.64 -11.14 -36.13
CA THR A 4 18.34 -10.68 -36.60
C THR A 4 17.22 -11.40 -35.86
N LYS A 5 16.43 -10.61 -35.11
CA LYS A 5 14.97 -10.67 -34.97
C LYS A 5 14.32 -12.04 -34.75
N GLU A 6 14.07 -12.37 -33.48
CA GLU A 6 12.97 -13.28 -33.12
C GLU A 6 11.74 -12.46 -32.73
N ILE A 7 10.67 -12.73 -33.46
CA ILE A 7 9.33 -12.13 -33.42
C ILE A 7 8.56 -12.81 -32.29
N PHE A 8 8.03 -12.05 -31.31
CA PHE A 8 7.16 -12.58 -30.27
C PHE A 8 5.69 -12.59 -30.74
N LEU A 9 5.27 -13.73 -31.30
CA LEU A 9 3.87 -14.11 -31.40
C LEU A 9 3.39 -14.62 -30.01
N PHE A 10 2.34 -14.03 -29.48
CA PHE A 10 1.56 -14.61 -28.38
C PHE A 10 0.46 -15.52 -28.94
N PRO A 11 0.33 -16.78 -28.50
CA PRO A 11 -0.91 -17.51 -28.61
C PRO A 11 -1.68 -17.52 -27.28
N GLN A 12 -2.99 -17.30 -27.39
CA GLN A 12 -3.98 -17.30 -26.33
C GLN A 12 -4.40 -18.73 -25.94
N ARG A 13 -4.72 -18.89 -24.64
CA ARG A 13 -5.58 -19.89 -23.99
C ARG A 13 -5.12 -21.35 -23.95
N GLU A 14 -4.92 -21.82 -22.73
CA GLU A 14 -5.56 -23.04 -22.24
C GLU A 14 -5.80 -22.91 -20.73
N VAL A 15 -7.08 -22.90 -20.36
CA VAL A 15 -7.60 -23.09 -19.01
C VAL A 15 -8.00 -24.55 -18.95
N ASP A 16 -7.44 -25.33 -18.03
CA ASP A 16 -8.16 -26.35 -17.26
C ASP A 16 -7.26 -27.13 -16.29
N ALA A 17 -7.91 -27.64 -15.24
CA ALA A 17 -7.48 -28.65 -14.26
C ALA A 17 -6.69 -28.19 -13.02
N LEU A 18 -7.42 -27.70 -12.02
CA LEU A 18 -7.05 -27.86 -10.60
C LEU A 18 -8.29 -28.16 -9.76
N VAL A 19 -8.75 -29.41 -9.82
CA VAL A 19 -9.56 -30.05 -8.78
C VAL A 19 -8.81 -31.32 -8.36
N GLY A 20 -8.08 -31.23 -7.26
CA GLY A 20 -7.31 -32.32 -6.67
C GLY A 20 -7.49 -32.30 -5.16
N ASN A 21 -8.35 -33.20 -4.69
CA ASN A 21 -8.81 -33.36 -3.32
C ASN A 21 -7.68 -33.45 -2.28
N TYR A 22 -7.77 -32.63 -1.23
CA TYR A 22 -7.11 -32.89 0.04
C TYR A 22 -7.89 -34.00 0.75
N GLN A 23 -7.35 -35.22 0.76
CA GLN A 23 -7.70 -36.23 1.75
C GLN A 23 -6.60 -36.27 2.80
N ASP A 24 -7.02 -36.02 4.04
CA ASP A 24 -6.31 -36.39 5.25
C ASP A 24 -6.00 -37.88 5.19
N ASP A 25 -4.72 -38.26 5.21
CA ASP A 25 -4.33 -39.58 5.67
C ASP A 25 -3.06 -39.51 6.51
N ALA A 26 -3.22 -39.96 7.74
CA ALA A 26 -2.20 -40.04 8.75
C ALA A 26 -1.51 -41.38 8.61
N THR A 27 -0.28 -41.41 8.10
CA THR A 27 0.64 -42.51 8.40
C THR A 27 2.08 -42.02 8.37
N LEU A 28 2.68 -41.92 9.57
CA LEU A 28 4.12 -41.75 9.75
C LEU A 28 4.84 -43.08 9.49
N PRO A 29 5.98 -43.08 8.79
CA PRO A 29 7.07 -43.98 9.11
C PRO A 29 8.13 -43.25 9.92
N ASP A 30 8.48 -43.95 11.00
CA ASP A 30 9.51 -43.70 12.00
C ASP A 30 10.91 -43.47 11.39
N GLY A 31 11.73 -42.64 12.06
CA GLY A 31 13.18 -42.60 11.81
C GLY A 31 13.83 -41.31 11.31
N SER A 32 13.30 -40.11 11.56
CA SER A 32 14.06 -38.86 11.37
C SER A 32 14.22 -38.10 12.68
N PRO A 33 15.44 -37.66 13.06
CA PRO A 33 15.64 -36.88 14.28
C PRO A 33 14.77 -35.62 14.20
N ALA A 34 14.09 -35.30 15.29
CA ALA A 34 13.27 -34.10 15.39
C ALA A 34 14.16 -32.85 15.24
N ILE A 35 14.37 -32.41 13.99
CA ILE A 35 15.03 -31.16 13.68
C ILE A 35 14.12 -30.07 14.24
N SER A 36 14.55 -29.45 15.34
CA SER A 36 13.80 -28.38 15.99
C SER A 36 13.42 -27.31 14.95
N ARG A 37 12.25 -26.68 15.09
CA ARG A 37 11.84 -25.54 14.23
C ARG A 37 12.92 -24.43 14.19
N ALA A 38 13.76 -24.34 15.22
CA ALA A 38 14.91 -23.43 15.29
C ALA A 38 16.06 -23.84 14.36
N ALA A 39 16.29 -25.13 14.15
CA ALA A 39 17.29 -25.65 13.21
C ALA A 39 16.84 -25.49 11.74
N ARG A 40 15.56 -25.77 11.42
CA ARG A 40 14.99 -25.47 10.09
C ARG A 40 15.05 -23.97 9.72
N ARG A 41 14.96 -23.06 10.71
CA ARG A 41 15.15 -21.61 10.49
C ARG A 41 16.60 -21.21 10.20
N ARG A 42 17.59 -21.99 10.65
CA ARG A 42 19.03 -21.68 10.42
C ARG A 42 19.47 -22.08 9.02
N GLU A 43 18.91 -23.15 8.47
CA GLU A 43 19.25 -23.65 7.12
C GLU A 43 18.64 -22.77 6.01
N ASN A 44 17.41 -22.26 6.21
CA ASN A 44 16.76 -21.29 5.31
C ASN A 44 17.17 -19.83 5.58
N GLY A 45 18.19 -19.60 6.42
CA GLY A 45 18.45 -18.33 7.11
C GLY A 45 19.56 -17.47 6.53
N LYS A 46 20.12 -17.76 5.35
CA LYS A 46 20.99 -16.79 4.68
C LYS A 46 20.12 -15.74 3.99
N ARG A 47 19.87 -14.64 4.71
CA ARG A 47 19.19 -13.46 4.16
C ARG A 47 19.92 -13.03 2.88
N MET A 48 19.21 -13.06 1.77
CA MET A 48 19.76 -12.70 0.45
C MET A 48 20.45 -11.32 0.52
N LYS A 49 21.68 -11.27 0.03
CA LYS A 49 22.42 -10.00 -0.10
C LYS A 49 22.00 -9.35 -1.41
N TRP A 50 21.25 -8.27 -1.30
CA TRP A 50 20.91 -7.41 -2.43
C TRP A 50 22.15 -6.65 -2.91
N THR A 51 22.65 -6.98 -4.09
CA THR A 51 23.78 -6.28 -4.71
C THR A 51 23.32 -4.95 -5.32
N ARG A 52 24.25 -4.15 -5.84
CA ARG A 52 23.90 -2.86 -6.48
C ARG A 52 23.19 -3.10 -7.81
N GLU A 53 23.64 -4.09 -8.57
CA GLU A 53 23.09 -4.50 -9.87
C GLU A 53 21.61 -4.87 -9.72
N LEU A 54 21.29 -5.72 -8.75
CA LEU A 54 19.89 -6.10 -8.46
C LEU A 54 19.02 -4.90 -8.06
N ASN A 55 19.59 -3.87 -7.43
CA ASN A 55 18.83 -2.66 -7.10
C ASN A 55 18.56 -1.82 -8.34
N ILE A 56 19.55 -1.75 -9.24
CA ILE A 56 19.39 -1.12 -10.54
C ILE A 56 18.26 -1.81 -11.27
N ASP A 57 18.25 -3.14 -11.37
CA ASP A 57 17.25 -3.89 -12.17
C ASP A 57 15.80 -3.78 -11.66
N ILE A 58 15.61 -3.58 -10.36
CA ILE A 58 14.27 -3.40 -9.75
C ILE A 58 13.56 -2.13 -10.27
N MET A 59 14.31 -1.04 -10.47
CA MET A 59 13.70 0.26 -10.79
C MET A 59 13.19 0.36 -12.24
N PRO A 60 13.91 -0.10 -13.28
CA PRO A 60 13.39 -0.23 -14.63
C PRO A 60 12.17 -1.14 -14.69
N SER A 61 12.20 -2.31 -14.02
CA SER A 61 11.01 -3.17 -13.91
C SER A 61 9.82 -2.41 -13.34
N PHE A 62 10.02 -1.68 -12.24
CA PHE A 62 8.96 -0.90 -11.62
C PHE A 62 8.43 0.19 -12.54
N TYR A 63 9.28 0.98 -13.19
CA TYR A 63 8.83 2.03 -14.10
C TYR A 63 8.13 1.47 -15.34
N TYR A 64 8.59 0.32 -15.85
CA TYR A 64 8.01 -0.32 -17.03
C TYR A 64 6.60 -0.83 -16.73
N VAL A 65 6.43 -1.64 -15.68
CA VAL A 65 5.10 -2.14 -15.31
C VAL A 65 4.16 -1.03 -14.83
N ASN A 66 4.72 0.08 -14.35
CA ASN A 66 3.95 1.24 -13.93
C ASN A 66 3.74 2.28 -15.04
N GLN A 67 4.17 2.00 -16.29
CA GLN A 67 4.07 2.92 -17.42
C GLN A 67 4.59 4.34 -17.10
N CYS A 68 5.66 4.43 -16.30
CA CYS A 68 6.24 5.68 -15.81
C CYS A 68 5.28 6.64 -15.07
N GLN A 69 4.08 6.18 -14.68
CA GLN A 69 3.08 6.98 -14.00
C GLN A 69 3.55 7.41 -12.60
N TYR A 70 3.03 8.54 -12.12
CA TYR A 70 3.33 9.04 -10.78
C TYR A 70 2.71 8.19 -9.67
N GLN A 71 1.51 7.67 -9.92
CA GLN A 71 0.82 6.76 -9.00
C GLN A 71 1.03 5.30 -9.43
N PRO A 72 1.20 4.36 -8.48
CA PRO A 72 1.30 2.94 -8.82
C PRO A 72 -0.02 2.36 -9.37
N LEU A 73 0.01 1.76 -10.56
CA LEU A 73 -1.10 1.07 -11.19
C LEU A 73 -1.60 -0.11 -10.34
N PRO A 74 -2.90 -0.42 -10.29
CA PRO A 74 -3.40 -1.63 -9.62
C PRO A 74 -2.67 -2.89 -10.11
N GLY A 75 -2.36 -3.82 -9.21
CA GLY A 75 -1.62 -5.04 -9.55
C GLY A 75 -0.11 -4.87 -9.82
N TRP A 76 0.44 -3.65 -9.77
CA TRP A 76 1.86 -3.38 -10.08
C TRP A 76 2.85 -4.25 -9.29
N ARG A 77 2.48 -4.71 -8.09
CA ARG A 77 3.35 -5.54 -7.25
C ARG A 77 3.58 -6.91 -7.87
N SER A 78 2.50 -7.56 -8.31
CA SER A 78 2.56 -8.87 -8.95
C SER A 78 3.21 -8.75 -10.33
N SER A 79 2.92 -7.69 -11.10
CA SER A 79 3.59 -7.44 -12.38
C SER A 79 5.09 -7.18 -12.21
N LEU A 80 5.48 -6.39 -11.21
CA LEU A 80 6.88 -6.14 -10.86
C LEU A 80 7.61 -7.44 -10.48
N HIS A 81 6.97 -8.27 -9.66
CA HIS A 81 7.54 -9.56 -9.26
C HIS A 81 7.71 -10.49 -10.45
N ALA A 82 6.67 -10.65 -11.28
CA ALA A 82 6.72 -11.49 -12.47
C ALA A 82 7.83 -11.04 -13.43
N ASP A 83 7.92 -9.74 -13.71
CA ASP A 83 8.95 -9.20 -14.58
C ASP A 83 10.37 -9.33 -13.98
N PHE A 84 10.53 -9.11 -12.67
CA PHE A 84 11.82 -9.27 -12.00
C PHE A 84 12.27 -10.74 -11.95
N THR A 85 11.38 -11.68 -11.64
CA THR A 85 11.67 -13.12 -11.63
C THR A 85 11.98 -13.63 -13.03
N ARG A 86 11.35 -13.10 -14.07
CA ARG A 86 11.68 -13.42 -15.47
C ARG A 86 13.11 -13.02 -15.83
N ARG A 87 13.60 -11.88 -15.34
CA ARG A 87 14.98 -11.41 -15.59
C ARG A 87 16.03 -12.09 -14.71
N HIS A 88 15.62 -12.57 -13.54
CA HIS A 88 16.50 -13.28 -12.61
C HIS A 88 15.89 -14.63 -12.18
N PRO A 89 15.81 -15.61 -13.11
CA PRO A 89 15.18 -16.90 -12.84
C PRO A 89 15.91 -17.69 -11.75
N ASP A 90 17.22 -17.46 -11.60
CA ASP A 90 18.06 -18.11 -10.58
C ASP A 90 17.76 -17.62 -9.15
N LEU A 91 17.05 -16.49 -9.01
CA LEU A 91 16.73 -15.88 -7.72
C LEU A 91 15.31 -16.23 -7.27
N GLN A 92 15.21 -17.06 -6.23
CA GLN A 92 13.95 -17.30 -5.54
C GLN A 92 13.59 -16.15 -4.60
N VAL A 93 12.91 -15.14 -5.14
CA VAL A 93 12.39 -14.00 -4.39
C VAL A 93 10.87 -14.01 -4.35
N SER A 94 10.29 -13.65 -3.20
CA SER A 94 8.86 -13.41 -3.08
C SER A 94 8.48 -12.01 -3.57
N GLU A 95 7.21 -11.83 -3.96
CA GLU A 95 6.66 -10.51 -4.32
C GLU A 95 6.95 -9.46 -3.25
N GLN A 96 6.75 -9.82 -1.97
CA GLN A 96 6.98 -8.94 -0.84
C GLN A 96 8.45 -8.49 -0.73
N ASN A 97 9.41 -9.38 -1.04
CA ASN A 97 10.83 -9.05 -0.99
C ASN A 97 11.19 -7.98 -2.03
N VAL A 98 10.67 -8.08 -3.26
CA VAL A 98 10.93 -7.13 -4.34
C VAL A 98 10.27 -5.77 -4.03
N VAL A 99 9.02 -5.78 -3.55
CA VAL A 99 8.29 -4.57 -3.17
C VAL A 99 8.98 -3.82 -2.02
N ASP A 100 9.38 -4.53 -0.97
CA ASP A 100 10.10 -3.91 0.13
C ASP A 100 11.49 -3.44 -0.29
N ARG A 101 12.16 -4.16 -1.21
CA ARG A 101 13.45 -3.72 -1.71
C ARG A 101 13.33 -2.40 -2.49
N LYS A 102 12.32 -2.24 -3.35
CA LYS A 102 12.02 -0.96 -4.02
C LYS A 102 11.85 0.18 -3.02
N ARG A 103 11.13 -0.03 -1.91
CA ARG A 103 10.99 0.98 -0.84
C ARG A 103 12.33 1.32 -0.18
N VAL A 104 13.16 0.31 0.06
CA VAL A 104 14.49 0.52 0.64
C VAL A 104 15.38 1.30 -0.32
N ILE A 105 15.37 1.00 -1.62
CA ILE A 105 16.13 1.75 -2.63
C ILE A 105 15.78 3.24 -2.59
N LEU A 106 14.49 3.58 -2.58
CA LEU A 106 14.02 4.97 -2.52
C LEU A 106 14.34 5.65 -1.18
N SER A 107 14.13 4.96 -0.05
CA SER A 107 14.29 5.55 1.29
C SER A 107 15.74 5.62 1.78
N LYS A 108 16.61 4.72 1.29
CA LYS A 108 18.03 4.68 1.64
C LYS A 108 18.94 5.21 0.54
N GLN A 109 18.36 5.71 -0.55
CA GLN A 109 19.08 6.28 -1.69
C GLN A 109 20.17 5.35 -2.21
N TYR A 110 19.85 4.07 -2.36
CA TYR A 110 20.78 3.11 -2.98
C TYR A 110 20.98 3.36 -4.48
N LEU A 111 20.12 4.21 -5.05
CA LEU A 111 20.30 4.86 -6.33
C LEU A 111 20.11 6.37 -6.12
N THR A 112 20.92 7.18 -6.78
CA THR A 112 20.79 8.64 -6.72
C THR A 112 19.53 9.10 -7.46
N VAL A 113 19.10 10.33 -7.18
CA VAL A 113 17.94 10.92 -7.86
C VAL A 113 18.18 10.99 -9.37
N ASP A 114 19.41 11.33 -9.79
CA ASP A 114 19.79 11.41 -11.19
C ASP A 114 19.78 10.03 -11.88
N GLU A 115 20.29 8.99 -11.20
CA GLU A 115 20.22 7.61 -11.68
C GLU A 115 18.76 7.17 -11.88
N LEU A 116 17.89 7.49 -10.92
CA LEU A 116 16.46 7.17 -11.00
C LEU A 116 15.75 7.92 -12.13
N GLN A 117 16.10 9.19 -12.37
CA GLN A 117 15.55 9.98 -13.48
C GLN A 117 16.03 9.48 -14.83
N ASN A 118 17.31 9.10 -14.96
CA ASN A 118 17.84 8.52 -16.18
C ASN A 118 17.16 7.18 -16.50
N ILE A 119 17.05 6.30 -15.51
CA ILE A 119 16.32 5.03 -15.66
C ILE A 119 14.86 5.28 -16.08
N LYS A 120 14.19 6.26 -15.45
CA LYS A 120 12.80 6.60 -15.81
C LYS A 120 12.68 7.09 -17.26
N ARG A 121 13.64 7.90 -17.72
CA ARG A 121 13.70 8.42 -19.10
C ARG A 121 13.93 7.28 -20.10
N GLU A 122 14.88 6.40 -19.83
CA GLU A 122 15.19 5.24 -20.67
C GLU A 122 13.97 4.33 -20.84
N VAL A 123 13.30 3.98 -19.73
CA VAL A 123 12.08 3.17 -19.77
C VAL A 123 10.93 3.90 -20.48
N GLY A 124 10.80 5.21 -20.28
CA GLY A 124 9.83 6.02 -21.02
C GLY A 124 10.03 5.94 -22.54
N ASN A 125 11.28 6.03 -23.00
CA ASN A 125 11.62 5.91 -24.42
C ASN A 125 11.29 4.50 -24.98
N ILE A 126 11.54 3.44 -24.20
CA ILE A 126 11.19 2.07 -24.60
C ILE A 126 9.68 1.92 -24.77
N LEU A 127 8.89 2.40 -23.80
CA LEU A 127 7.43 2.34 -23.85
C LEU A 127 6.86 3.13 -25.04
N GLN A 128 7.46 4.28 -25.36
CA GLN A 128 7.07 5.07 -26.52
C GLN A 128 7.39 4.36 -27.84
N GLN A 129 8.57 3.74 -27.96
CA GLN A 129 8.92 2.92 -29.14
C GLN A 129 7.99 1.72 -29.29
N GLU A 130 7.64 1.02 -28.21
CA GLU A 130 6.70 -0.12 -28.25
C GLU A 130 5.29 0.32 -28.72
N GLN A 131 4.85 1.52 -28.34
CA GLN A 131 3.60 2.11 -28.85
C GLN A 131 3.68 2.45 -30.33
N GLU A 132 4.76 3.11 -30.76
CA GLU A 132 4.97 3.48 -32.18
C GLU A 132 5.08 2.24 -33.10
N TYR A 133 5.69 1.14 -32.63
CA TYR A 133 5.71 -0.13 -33.37
C TYR A 133 4.34 -0.83 -33.39
N GLY A 134 3.61 -0.84 -32.27
CA GLY A 134 2.28 -1.45 -32.18
C GLY A 134 1.21 -0.72 -33.01
N ASP A 135 1.32 0.60 -33.14
CA ASP A 135 0.43 1.40 -34.00
C ASP A 135 0.80 1.28 -35.48
N ASN A 136 2.08 1.10 -35.81
CA ASN A 136 2.52 0.79 -37.18
C ASN A 136 2.05 -0.60 -37.66
N GLU A 137 1.98 -1.62 -36.79
CA GLU A 137 1.42 -2.93 -37.14
C GLU A 137 -0.11 -2.91 -37.29
N ARG A 138 -0.81 -2.05 -36.54
CA ARG A 138 -2.27 -1.83 -36.69
C ARG A 138 -2.62 -1.03 -37.95
N ASN A 139 -1.72 -0.17 -38.42
CA ASN A 139 -1.91 0.61 -39.65
C ASN A 139 -1.69 -0.20 -40.95
N ILE A 140 -1.20 -1.45 -40.87
CA ILE A 140 -1.00 -2.31 -42.05
C ILE A 140 -2.32 -3.00 -42.49
N PHE A 141 -3.38 -3.00 -41.67
CA PHE A 141 -4.65 -3.68 -41.97
C PHE A 141 -5.81 -2.75 -42.40
N HIS A 142 -5.58 -1.44 -42.53
CA HIS A 142 -6.56 -0.51 -43.08
C HIS A 142 -5.92 0.47 -44.07
N ARG A 143 -5.55 -0.05 -45.24
CA ARG A 143 -5.35 0.80 -46.42
C ARG A 143 -5.73 0.06 -47.70
N ASP A 144 -7.01 0.10 -48.03
CA ASP A 144 -7.41 0.16 -49.44
C ASP A 144 -8.62 1.08 -49.60
N GLU A 145 -8.62 1.80 -50.72
CA GLU A 145 -9.51 2.89 -51.17
C GLU A 145 -9.43 4.20 -50.36
N GLY A 146 -8.98 5.35 -50.87
CA GLY A 146 -8.79 5.81 -52.24
C GLY A 146 -9.33 7.24 -52.31
N ILE A 147 -8.56 8.15 -52.94
CA ILE A 147 -8.89 9.50 -53.45
C ILE A 147 -8.31 10.69 -52.64
N PRO A 148 -7.74 11.73 -53.31
CA PRO A 148 -6.48 12.36 -52.91
C PRO A 148 -6.55 13.86 -52.54
N GLU A 149 -5.42 14.32 -51.98
CA GLU A 149 -4.80 15.65 -52.02
C GLU A 149 -5.63 16.92 -51.75
N GLU A 150 -5.24 17.66 -50.72
CA GLU A 150 -4.88 19.07 -50.93
C GLU A 150 -3.80 19.52 -49.92
N GLN A 151 -2.68 19.98 -50.45
CA GLN A 151 -1.63 20.69 -49.72
C GLN A 151 -2.07 22.13 -49.48
N VAL A 152 -2.04 22.65 -48.25
CA VAL A 152 -1.79 24.08 -48.03
C VAL A 152 -0.99 24.30 -46.74
N ASP A 153 0.29 24.58 -46.99
CA ASP A 153 1.14 25.64 -46.46
C ASP A 153 1.19 26.05 -44.98
N ARG A 154 2.44 26.23 -44.57
CA ARG A 154 2.94 26.65 -43.27
C ARG A 154 3.02 28.17 -43.28
N THR A 155 2.41 28.87 -42.33
CA THR A 155 2.87 30.21 -41.98
C THR A 155 2.74 30.46 -40.49
N GLN A 156 3.90 30.69 -39.86
CA GLN A 156 4.06 31.21 -38.51
C GLN A 156 3.61 32.67 -38.49
N GLN A 157 2.88 33.07 -37.45
CA GLN A 157 2.97 34.45 -36.95
C GLN A 157 2.61 34.50 -35.46
N GLU A 158 3.59 34.98 -34.71
CA GLU A 158 3.53 35.37 -33.30
C GLU A 158 2.65 36.62 -33.15
N ALA A 159 1.83 36.68 -32.11
CA ALA A 159 1.34 37.94 -31.55
C ALA A 159 1.15 37.80 -30.04
N GLU A 160 1.79 38.72 -29.32
CA GLU A 160 1.94 38.81 -27.88
C GLU A 160 0.64 39.12 -27.11
N ASN A 161 0.59 38.57 -25.89
CA ASN A 161 0.11 39.17 -24.64
C ASN A 161 -1.11 40.10 -24.66
N GLN A 162 -2.27 39.55 -24.29
CA GLN A 162 -3.12 40.15 -23.25
C GLN A 162 -3.66 39.03 -22.36
N VAL A 163 -3.55 39.20 -21.05
CA VAL A 163 -4.03 38.28 -20.00
C VAL A 163 -5.45 38.67 -19.59
N PRO A 164 -6.47 37.81 -19.76
CA PRO A 164 -7.72 37.92 -19.01
C PRO A 164 -7.66 36.98 -17.79
N GLN A 165 -7.81 37.56 -16.59
CA GLN A 165 -7.83 36.87 -15.29
C GLN A 165 -9.05 35.94 -15.07
N ASP A 166 -9.84 35.65 -16.10
CA ASP A 166 -11.00 34.77 -16.01
C ASP A 166 -10.69 33.31 -16.41
N ASN A 167 -9.53 33.05 -17.04
CA ASN A 167 -9.17 31.72 -17.57
C ASN A 167 -8.73 30.69 -16.52
N GLU A 168 -8.26 31.09 -15.33
CA GLU A 168 -7.83 30.10 -14.31
C GLU A 168 -8.99 29.27 -13.76
N ASN A 169 -10.20 29.84 -13.70
CA ASN A 169 -11.37 29.13 -13.18
C ASN A 169 -11.94 28.12 -14.17
N GLU A 170 -11.85 28.36 -15.48
CA GLU A 170 -12.29 27.39 -16.50
C GLU A 170 -11.29 26.25 -16.68
N VAL A 171 -9.99 26.55 -16.75
CA VAL A 171 -8.92 25.52 -16.85
C VAL A 171 -8.92 24.61 -15.60
N ALA A 172 -9.18 25.17 -14.42
CA ALA A 172 -9.30 24.37 -13.20
C ALA A 172 -10.58 23.52 -13.17
N LYS A 173 -11.69 24.01 -13.74
CA LYS A 173 -12.96 23.28 -13.87
C LYS A 173 -12.81 22.08 -14.78
N GLU A 174 -12.10 22.24 -15.89
CA GLU A 174 -11.79 21.17 -16.85
C GLU A 174 -10.94 20.07 -16.18
N LYS A 175 -9.94 20.47 -15.38
CA LYS A 175 -9.05 19.53 -14.69
C LYS A 175 -9.73 18.59 -13.71
N TRP A 176 -10.74 19.04 -12.95
CA TRP A 176 -11.45 18.15 -12.00
C TRP A 176 -12.37 17.19 -12.73
N ALA A 177 -13.03 17.65 -13.79
CA ALA A 177 -13.90 16.84 -14.63
C ALA A 177 -13.11 15.72 -15.32
N GLU A 178 -11.98 16.05 -15.94
CA GLU A 178 -11.06 15.07 -16.55
C GLU A 178 -10.57 14.03 -15.52
N THR A 179 -10.19 14.50 -14.32
CA THR A 179 -9.76 13.59 -13.25
C THR A 179 -10.89 12.67 -12.81
N PHE A 180 -12.11 13.20 -12.68
CA PHE A 180 -13.27 12.41 -12.29
C PHE A 180 -13.63 11.37 -13.36
N GLU A 181 -13.69 11.76 -14.63
CA GLU A 181 -14.02 10.89 -15.76
C GLU A 181 -12.97 9.80 -15.96
N SER A 182 -11.68 10.13 -15.85
CA SER A 182 -10.61 9.14 -15.93
C SER A 182 -10.67 8.13 -14.79
N LEU A 183 -10.99 8.55 -13.56
CA LEU A 183 -11.22 7.64 -12.43
C LEU A 183 -12.47 6.78 -12.64
N LEU A 184 -13.54 7.35 -13.19
CA LEU A 184 -14.76 6.62 -13.50
C LEU A 184 -14.51 5.51 -14.52
N ALA A 185 -13.78 5.82 -15.60
CA ALA A 185 -13.37 4.84 -16.61
C ALA A 185 -12.42 3.77 -16.04
N MET A 186 -11.52 4.15 -15.13
CA MET A 186 -10.59 3.23 -14.48
C MET A 186 -11.28 2.22 -13.56
N TYR A 187 -12.29 2.65 -12.81
CA TYR A 187 -12.94 1.85 -11.78
C TYR A 187 -14.28 1.24 -12.21
N ILE A 188 -14.72 1.48 -13.45
CA ILE A 188 -15.90 0.82 -13.99
C ILE A 188 -15.70 -0.70 -13.98
N ASN A 189 -16.74 -1.44 -13.57
CA ASN A 189 -16.72 -2.90 -13.43
C ASN A 189 -15.65 -3.47 -12.45
N THR A 190 -15.06 -2.64 -11.59
CA THR A 190 -14.14 -3.11 -10.55
C THR A 190 -14.86 -3.42 -9.24
N CYS A 191 -14.39 -4.45 -8.53
CA CYS A 191 -14.91 -4.81 -7.22
C CYS A 191 -14.66 -3.69 -6.19
N PRO A 192 -15.68 -3.21 -5.44
CA PRO A 192 -15.51 -2.14 -4.44
C PRO A 192 -14.46 -2.43 -3.37
N LEU A 193 -14.22 -3.71 -3.03
CA LEU A 193 -13.27 -4.13 -1.99
C LEU A 193 -11.80 -4.04 -2.44
N GLU A 194 -11.56 -4.02 -3.74
CA GLU A 194 -10.21 -3.97 -4.31
C GLU A 194 -9.72 -2.53 -4.53
N ARG A 195 -10.64 -1.56 -4.41
CA ARG A 195 -10.34 -0.14 -4.62
C ARG A 195 -9.45 0.41 -3.50
N PRO A 196 -8.54 1.35 -3.81
CA PRO A 196 -7.75 2.05 -2.80
C PRO A 196 -8.62 2.67 -1.69
N ALA A 197 -8.13 2.61 -0.45
CA ALA A 197 -8.76 3.31 0.66
C ALA A 197 -8.54 4.82 0.55
N ILE A 198 -9.60 5.57 0.86
CA ILE A 198 -9.60 7.02 0.86
C ILE A 198 -9.11 7.51 2.25
N PRO A 199 -8.06 8.35 2.33
CA PRO A 199 -7.61 8.90 3.59
C PRO A 199 -8.62 9.88 4.16
N VAL A 200 -8.52 10.15 5.46
CA VAL A 200 -9.25 11.25 6.09
C VAL A 200 -8.81 12.57 5.45
N LEU A 201 -9.80 13.35 5.01
CA LEU A 201 -9.56 14.64 4.37
C LEU A 201 -8.94 15.62 5.36
N GLN A 202 -7.79 16.19 5.00
CA GLN A 202 -7.11 17.21 5.79
C GLN A 202 -7.55 18.60 5.32
N ASN A 203 -7.50 19.59 6.22
CA ASN A 203 -7.78 20.99 5.87
C ASN A 203 -9.14 21.20 5.17
N VAL A 204 -10.21 20.62 5.72
CA VAL A 204 -11.57 20.62 5.13
C VAL A 204 -12.01 22.00 4.63
N ARG A 205 -11.67 23.08 5.36
CA ARG A 205 -12.00 24.46 4.94
C ARG A 205 -11.40 24.86 3.59
N LYS A 206 -10.19 24.41 3.28
CA LYS A 206 -9.54 24.66 1.98
C LYS A 206 -10.11 23.75 0.89
N ALA A 207 -10.49 22.53 1.25
CA ALA A 207 -11.10 21.57 0.34
C ALA A 207 -12.57 21.90 0.01
N GLN A 208 -13.22 22.78 0.77
CA GLN A 208 -14.64 23.10 0.62
C GLN A 208 -15.02 23.54 -0.81
N GLY A 209 -14.23 24.42 -1.42
CA GLY A 209 -14.49 24.83 -2.80
C GLY A 209 -14.37 23.67 -3.79
N ILE A 210 -13.40 22.77 -3.58
CA ILE A 210 -13.22 21.56 -4.41
C ILE A 210 -14.43 20.64 -4.24
N ILE A 211 -14.91 20.46 -3.00
CA ILE A 211 -16.09 19.64 -2.69
C ILE A 211 -17.33 20.18 -3.40
N GLU A 212 -17.59 21.49 -3.32
CA GLU A 212 -18.75 22.11 -3.96
C GLU A 212 -18.72 21.91 -5.48
N ARG A 213 -17.55 22.09 -6.09
CA ARG A 213 -17.35 21.90 -7.53
C ARG A 213 -17.54 20.45 -7.96
N VAL A 214 -16.98 19.50 -7.22
CA VAL A 214 -17.13 18.06 -7.52
C VAL A 214 -18.57 17.59 -7.27
N ASN A 215 -19.25 18.11 -6.25
CA ASN A 215 -20.66 17.78 -6.01
C ASN A 215 -21.55 18.24 -7.17
N ALA A 216 -21.30 19.43 -7.74
CA ALA A 216 -22.02 19.89 -8.92
C ALA A 216 -21.80 18.98 -10.14
N LEU A 217 -20.58 18.44 -10.31
CA LEU A 217 -20.32 17.41 -11.34
C LEU A 217 -21.08 16.12 -11.03
N LEU A 218 -21.09 15.68 -9.77
CA LEU A 218 -21.69 14.43 -9.32
C LEU A 218 -23.22 14.38 -9.52
N GLU A 219 -23.91 15.53 -9.49
CA GLU A 219 -25.35 15.63 -9.76
C GLU A 219 -25.72 15.01 -11.12
N ALA A 220 -24.88 15.19 -12.16
CA ALA A 220 -25.09 14.61 -13.48
C ALA A 220 -24.98 13.07 -13.52
N TYR A 221 -24.30 12.47 -12.53
CA TYR A 221 -24.06 11.02 -12.45
C TYR A 221 -24.93 10.31 -11.42
N THR A 222 -25.76 11.06 -10.67
CA THR A 222 -26.64 10.55 -9.60
C THR A 222 -28.11 10.58 -10.01
N THR A 223 -28.39 10.40 -11.30
CA THR A 223 -29.74 10.40 -11.83
C THR A 223 -30.49 9.09 -11.45
N PRO A 224 -31.82 9.13 -11.25
CA PRO A 224 -32.58 8.00 -10.72
C PRO A 224 -32.64 6.77 -11.64
N ASP A 225 -32.22 6.90 -12.90
CA ASP A 225 -32.06 5.79 -13.86
C ASP A 225 -30.79 4.94 -13.62
N LYS A 226 -29.86 5.40 -12.77
CA LYS A 226 -28.60 4.69 -12.52
C LYS A 226 -28.75 3.60 -11.46
N SER A 227 -28.04 2.49 -11.67
CA SER A 227 -27.89 1.44 -10.66
C SER A 227 -27.21 1.97 -9.40
N LEU A 228 -27.59 1.43 -8.24
CA LEU A 228 -26.94 1.71 -6.96
C LEU A 228 -25.41 1.49 -7.02
N GLU A 229 -24.97 0.45 -7.75
CA GLU A 229 -23.55 0.15 -7.91
C GLU A 229 -22.81 1.26 -8.67
N TYR A 230 -23.46 1.82 -9.70
CA TYR A 230 -22.93 2.94 -10.47
C TYR A 230 -22.87 4.21 -9.64
N VAL A 231 -23.93 4.53 -8.88
CA VAL A 231 -23.95 5.69 -7.99
C VAL A 231 -22.87 5.56 -6.92
N HIS A 232 -22.66 4.38 -6.35
CA HIS A 232 -21.59 4.11 -5.39
C HIS A 232 -20.20 4.30 -6.03
N LEU A 233 -20.01 3.87 -7.28
CA LEU A 233 -18.79 4.12 -8.04
C LEU A 233 -18.56 5.63 -8.27
N ALA A 234 -19.58 6.35 -8.72
CA ALA A 234 -19.49 7.80 -8.94
C ALA A 234 -19.14 8.55 -7.64
N LEU A 235 -19.77 8.20 -6.52
CA LEU A 235 -19.45 8.74 -5.20
C LEU A 235 -18.00 8.47 -4.79
N TYR A 236 -17.51 7.25 -5.01
CA TYR A 236 -16.12 6.90 -4.75
C TYR A 236 -15.17 7.75 -5.59
N CYS A 237 -15.39 7.84 -6.91
CA CYS A 237 -14.55 8.64 -7.80
C CYS A 237 -14.55 10.11 -7.41
N ALA A 238 -15.72 10.69 -7.09
CA ALA A 238 -15.83 12.05 -6.59
C ALA A 238 -14.97 12.29 -5.33
N ALA A 239 -15.06 11.39 -4.35
CA ALA A 239 -14.27 11.48 -3.13
C ALA A 239 -12.76 11.38 -3.40
N VAL A 240 -12.34 10.50 -4.32
CA VAL A 240 -10.92 10.38 -4.74
C VAL A 240 -10.45 11.66 -5.45
N THR A 241 -11.26 12.24 -6.34
CA THR A 241 -10.97 13.51 -7.02
C THR A 241 -10.75 14.63 -6.01
N VAL A 242 -11.63 14.77 -5.01
CA VAL A 242 -11.46 15.77 -3.93
C VAL A 242 -10.15 15.56 -3.19
N VAL A 243 -9.82 14.31 -2.82
CA VAL A 243 -8.58 13.97 -2.11
C VAL A 243 -7.35 14.30 -2.95
N GLN A 244 -7.34 13.96 -4.24
CA GLN A 244 -6.22 14.23 -5.14
C GLN A 244 -5.99 15.73 -5.34
N HIS A 245 -7.06 16.49 -5.57
CA HIS A 245 -6.97 17.95 -5.76
C HIS A 245 -6.70 18.71 -4.46
N ASN A 246 -6.97 18.10 -3.30
CA ASN A 246 -6.51 18.60 -2.00
C ASN A 246 -5.04 18.21 -1.68
N GLY A 247 -4.32 17.61 -2.63
CA GLY A 247 -2.91 17.23 -2.49
C GLY A 247 -2.67 15.96 -1.67
N GLN A 248 -3.70 15.13 -1.47
CA GLN A 248 -3.62 13.85 -0.77
C GLN A 248 -3.68 12.68 -1.76
N SER A 249 -3.22 11.51 -1.34
CA SER A 249 -3.26 10.29 -2.17
C SER A 249 -4.01 9.16 -1.47
N THR A 250 -4.74 8.37 -2.26
CA THR A 250 -5.33 7.13 -1.80
C THR A 250 -4.25 6.10 -1.47
N TYR A 251 -4.60 5.09 -0.68
CA TYR A 251 -3.63 4.06 -0.28
C TYR A 251 -4.30 2.69 -0.19
N TYR A 252 -3.55 1.65 -0.48
CA TYR A 252 -4.00 0.29 -0.16
C TYR A 252 -3.80 0.04 1.33
N PRO A 253 -4.85 -0.38 2.07
CA PRO A 253 -4.71 -0.79 3.45
C PRO A 253 -3.57 -1.79 3.56
N ARG A 254 -2.58 -1.52 4.41
CA ARG A 254 -1.58 -2.55 4.71
C ARG A 254 -2.32 -3.68 5.39
N ALA A 255 -2.02 -4.92 5.00
CA ALA A 255 -2.45 -6.09 5.76
C ALA A 255 -2.18 -5.80 7.24
N ILE A 256 -3.23 -5.87 8.06
CA ILE A 256 -3.13 -5.60 9.49
C ILE A 256 -2.02 -6.52 10.00
N SER A 257 -0.97 -5.92 10.54
CA SER A 257 0.09 -6.72 11.16
C SER A 257 -0.56 -7.57 12.25
N TYR A 258 -0.44 -8.89 12.16
CA TYR A 258 -0.94 -9.83 13.17
C TYR A 258 -0.45 -9.47 14.58
N ASN A 259 0.73 -8.83 14.69
CA ASN A 259 1.26 -8.27 15.93
C ASN A 259 0.41 -7.16 16.56
N ARG A 260 -0.61 -6.61 15.88
CA ARG A 260 -1.61 -5.68 16.44
C ARG A 260 -2.88 -6.41 16.89
N LEU A 261 -3.26 -7.50 16.22
CA LEU A 261 -4.43 -8.31 16.57
C LEU A 261 -4.19 -9.06 17.90
N ASP A 262 -2.95 -9.46 18.16
CA ASP A 262 -2.54 -10.10 19.41
C ASP A 262 -2.20 -9.11 20.54
N GLN A 263 -2.32 -7.79 20.32
CA GLN A 263 -2.06 -6.84 21.40
C GLN A 263 -3.19 -6.84 22.39
N ILE A 264 -2.87 -7.38 23.57
CA ILE A 264 -3.68 -7.21 24.78
C ILE A 264 -4.05 -5.72 24.92
N PRO A 265 -5.37 -5.39 24.91
CA PRO A 265 -5.83 -4.02 25.02
C PRO A 265 -5.24 -3.31 26.23
N ALA A 266 -5.02 -2.00 26.12
CA ALA A 266 -4.37 -1.20 27.18
C ALA A 266 -5.09 -1.31 28.53
N TRP A 267 -6.44 -1.36 28.53
CA TRP A 267 -7.24 -1.52 29.74
C TRP A 267 -6.99 -2.87 30.43
N ARG A 268 -6.91 -3.97 29.67
CA ARG A 268 -6.66 -5.31 30.19
C ARG A 268 -5.27 -5.39 30.82
N ARG A 269 -4.26 -4.86 30.14
CA ARG A 269 -2.89 -4.74 30.67
C ARG A 269 -2.85 -3.91 31.95
N GLY A 270 -3.69 -2.88 32.05
CA GLY A 270 -3.86 -2.06 33.25
C GLY A 270 -4.45 -2.85 34.43
N LEU A 271 -5.49 -3.65 34.16
CA LEU A 271 -6.11 -4.53 35.16
C LEU A 271 -5.15 -5.63 35.63
N GLU A 272 -4.47 -6.31 34.71
CA GLU A 272 -3.48 -7.36 35.03
C GLU A 272 -2.37 -6.81 35.96
N LYS A 273 -1.81 -5.64 35.64
CA LYS A 273 -0.84 -4.96 36.52
C LYS A 273 -1.40 -4.63 37.90
N THR A 274 -2.69 -4.29 37.98
CA THR A 274 -3.34 -3.97 39.25
C THR A 274 -3.54 -5.24 40.08
N ILE A 275 -3.97 -6.32 39.45
CA ILE A 275 -4.12 -7.64 40.06
C ILE A 275 -2.76 -8.14 40.58
N ASP A 276 -1.69 -8.05 39.80
CA ASP A 276 -0.36 -8.49 40.22
C ASP A 276 0.18 -7.68 41.39
N LYS A 277 -0.09 -6.36 41.42
CA LYS A 277 0.23 -5.51 42.58
C LYS A 277 -0.54 -5.94 43.83
N LEU A 278 -1.83 -6.28 43.69
CA LEU A 278 -2.66 -6.74 44.81
C LEU A 278 -2.19 -8.11 45.33
N ARG A 279 -1.90 -9.06 44.43
CA ARG A 279 -1.32 -10.37 44.77
C ARG A 279 -0.01 -10.22 45.53
N GLY A 280 0.94 -9.44 45.00
CA GLY A 280 2.20 -9.18 45.67
C GLY A 280 2.06 -8.45 47.03
N ARG A 281 0.95 -7.74 47.28
CA ARG A 281 0.64 -7.19 48.61
C ARG A 281 0.06 -8.26 49.54
N ALA A 282 -0.84 -9.10 49.04
CA ALA A 282 -1.41 -10.20 49.80
C ALA A 282 -0.32 -11.19 50.24
N ASP A 283 0.59 -11.56 49.32
CA ASP A 283 1.73 -12.44 49.62
C ASP A 283 2.64 -11.85 50.70
N LEU A 284 2.89 -10.54 50.64
CA LEU A 284 3.72 -9.84 51.61
C LEU A 284 3.07 -9.76 52.99
N ILE A 285 1.74 -9.60 53.06
CA ILE A 285 0.99 -9.66 54.33
C ILE A 285 0.98 -11.10 54.87
N ALA A 286 0.76 -12.09 54.01
CA ALA A 286 0.79 -13.51 54.38
C ALA A 286 2.16 -13.93 54.92
N GLU A 287 3.25 -13.42 54.34
CA GLU A 287 4.61 -13.63 54.84
C GLU A 287 4.84 -12.92 56.18
N PHE A 288 4.29 -11.72 56.37
CA PHE A 288 4.39 -10.96 57.61
C PHE A 288 3.65 -11.62 58.78
N LEU A 289 2.53 -12.30 58.52
CA LEU A 289 1.72 -12.99 59.53
C LEU A 289 2.30 -14.34 59.99
N LYS A 290 3.39 -14.83 59.38
CA LYS A 290 4.10 -16.04 59.85
C LYS A 290 4.90 -15.74 61.12
N ASP A 291 5.17 -16.76 61.94
CA ASP A 291 5.82 -16.61 63.26
C ASP A 291 7.23 -15.99 63.23
N LYS A 292 7.96 -16.09 62.12
CA LYS A 292 9.31 -15.50 61.94
C LYS A 292 9.43 -14.80 60.58
N PRO A 293 8.85 -13.61 60.43
CA PRO A 293 8.92 -12.86 59.18
C PRO A 293 10.32 -12.26 59.01
N SER A 294 10.79 -12.20 57.75
CA SER A 294 12.09 -11.59 57.44
C SER A 294 12.12 -10.10 57.78
N LYS A 295 13.27 -9.59 58.25
CA LYS A 295 13.49 -8.16 58.52
C LYS A 295 13.14 -7.27 57.31
N LYS A 296 13.35 -7.77 56.09
CA LYS A 296 13.02 -7.07 54.83
C LYS A 296 11.51 -6.91 54.63
N VAL A 297 10.72 -7.89 55.07
CA VAL A 297 9.24 -7.85 55.00
C VAL A 297 8.72 -6.82 55.99
N HIS A 298 9.21 -6.85 57.23
CA HIS A 298 8.92 -5.86 58.26
C HIS A 298 9.18 -4.42 57.79
N GLN A 299 10.35 -4.17 57.20
CA GLN A 299 10.69 -2.86 56.67
C GLN A 299 9.77 -2.42 55.52
N LYS A 300 9.42 -3.34 54.61
CA LYS A 300 8.49 -3.04 53.50
C LYS A 300 7.06 -2.78 53.96
N VAL A 301 6.57 -3.47 55.00
CA VAL A 301 5.25 -3.20 55.60
C VAL A 301 5.25 -1.83 56.27
N ASN A 302 6.23 -1.55 57.13
CA ASN A 302 6.32 -0.31 57.89
C ASN A 302 6.50 0.92 56.98
N CYS A 303 7.36 0.86 55.97
CA CYS A 303 7.52 1.94 54.98
C CYS A 303 6.26 2.21 54.15
N ARG A 304 5.32 1.26 54.06
CA ARG A 304 4.05 1.43 53.33
C ARG A 304 2.93 1.93 54.24
N GLN A 305 2.92 1.54 55.51
CA GLN A 305 1.99 2.08 56.53
C GLN A 305 2.27 3.55 56.85
N SER A 306 3.52 4.00 56.72
CA SER A 306 3.91 5.40 56.92
C SER A 306 3.57 6.34 55.76
N GLN A 307 3.01 5.84 54.66
CA GLN A 307 2.57 6.72 53.57
C GLN A 307 1.25 7.43 53.94
N PRO A 308 1.13 8.75 53.66
CA PRO A 308 0.01 9.58 54.12
C PRO A 308 -1.37 9.14 53.61
N LYS A 309 -1.43 8.31 52.56
CA LYS A 309 -2.67 7.72 52.04
C LYS A 309 -3.29 6.66 52.96
N TYR A 310 -2.50 6.03 53.86
CA TYR A 310 -2.97 4.95 54.75
C TYR A 310 -3.04 5.37 56.23
N MET A 311 -2.46 6.50 56.60
CA MET A 311 -2.56 7.04 57.97
C MET A 311 -3.95 7.61 58.30
N LYS A 312 -4.72 8.07 57.29
CA LYS A 312 -6.06 8.64 57.52
C LYS A 312 -7.14 7.62 57.89
N THR A 313 -6.93 6.32 57.61
CA THR A 313 -7.91 5.27 57.91
C THR A 313 -7.73 4.60 59.28
N ASN A 314 -6.56 4.73 59.92
CA ASN A 314 -6.29 4.07 61.21
C ASN A 314 -6.52 4.95 62.44
N LEU A 315 -6.75 6.26 62.28
CA LEU A 315 -7.02 7.16 63.41
C LEU A 315 -8.47 7.10 63.95
N THR A 316 -9.37 6.40 63.28
CA THR A 316 -10.78 6.30 63.70
C THR A 316 -11.11 5.05 64.52
N ILE A 317 -10.24 4.04 64.53
CA ILE A 317 -10.54 2.73 65.16
C ILE A 317 -10.10 2.66 66.65
N TYR A 318 -9.27 3.60 67.12
CA TYR A 318 -8.78 3.62 68.51
C TYR A 318 -9.39 4.73 69.40
N LYS A 319 -10.61 5.20 69.09
CA LYS A 319 -11.37 6.13 69.95
C LYS A 319 -12.66 5.55 70.53
N SER A 320 -12.88 4.25 70.44
CA SER A 320 -14.11 3.60 70.92
C SER A 320 -13.86 2.22 71.55
N LEU A 321 -12.77 2.08 72.31
CA LEU A 321 -12.60 1.02 73.31
C LEU A 321 -12.00 1.62 74.58
#